data_AF-A0AAU9VMW3-F1
#
_entry.id   AF-A0AAU9VMW3-F1
#
_cell.length_a   1.000
_cell.length_b   1.000
_cell.length_c   1.000
_cell.angle_alpha   90.00
_cell.angle_beta   90.00
_cell.angle_gamma   90.00
#
_symmetry.space_group_name_H-M   'P 1'
#
loop_
_entity.id
_entity.type
_entity.pdbx_description
1 polymer ?
#
loop_
_entity_poly.entity_id
_entity_poly.type
_entity_poly.pdbx_seq_one_letter_code
_entity_poly.pdbx_strand_id
1 'polypeptide(L)'
;MDYPKFKVAKRSCRDRWTLLRTKYKRRMSEEIQATGIDAEVGELDEIIEDLIGKEDAAIDRKKKAEADKKAAEEIWIKAMEWFGKTSKRGGEDGEEGAKKKKRRSGSDAVEFLREKAKLEHSLREEELQLRKDQQSQTLLILQQQQQMNQALLTLMEKMLPKERN
;
A
#
# COMPACT_ATOMS: atom_id res chain seq x y z
N MET A 1 24.37 40.74 13.56
CA MET A 1 24.45 40.29 14.96
C MET A 1 25.32 39.05 15.00
N ASP A 2 26.49 39.12 15.61
CA ASP A 2 27.39 37.98 15.76
C ASP A 2 26.90 37.16 16.97
N TYR A 3 26.38 35.95 16.74
CA TYR A 3 25.82 35.14 17.81
C TYR A 3 26.94 34.46 18.60
N PRO A 4 26.93 34.53 19.95
CA PRO A 4 27.94 33.89 20.77
C PRO A 4 27.95 32.38 20.52
N LYS A 5 29.10 31.85 20.10
CA LYS A 5 29.30 30.42 19.84
C LYS A 5 29.68 29.69 21.13
N PHE A 6 28.69 29.07 21.78
CA PHE A 6 28.93 28.21 22.92
C PHE A 6 29.30 26.80 22.48
N LYS A 7 30.42 26.26 22.99
CA LYS A 7 30.76 24.84 22.83
C LYS A 7 30.10 24.05 23.97
N VAL A 8 28.95 23.44 23.69
CA VAL A 8 28.20 22.63 24.67
C VAL A 8 28.17 21.17 24.24
N ALA A 9 28.40 20.25 25.18
CA ALA A 9 28.29 18.82 24.91
C ALA A 9 26.83 18.41 24.70
N LYS A 10 26.58 17.48 23.76
CA LYS A 10 25.23 16.97 23.45
C LYS A 10 24.52 16.41 24.70
N ARG A 11 25.26 15.76 25.60
CA ARG A 11 24.72 15.23 26.87
C ARG A 11 24.21 16.36 27.77
N SER A 12 25.00 17.42 27.94
CA SER A 12 24.60 18.57 28.75
C SER A 12 23.34 19.25 28.23
N CYS A 13 23.15 19.33 26.90
CA CYS A 13 21.90 19.83 26.33
C CYS A 13 20.69 18.96 26.70
N ARG A 14 20.84 17.63 26.62
CA ARG A 14 19.78 16.69 27.01
C ARG A 14 19.48 16.77 28.51
N ASP A 15 20.49 16.80 29.36
CA ASP A 15 20.32 16.88 30.81
C ASP A 15 19.64 18.20 31.21
N ARG A 16 20.02 19.32 30.57
CA ARG A 16 19.35 20.61 30.75
C ARG A 16 17.91 20.60 30.28
N TRP A 17 17.63 20.00 29.13
CA TRP A 17 16.27 19.83 28.62
C TRP A 17 15.40 19.04 29.60
N THR A 18 15.87 17.89 30.07
CA THR A 18 15.17 17.07 31.08
C THR A 18 14.84 17.87 32.33
N LEU A 19 15.78 18.69 32.80
CA LEU A 19 15.58 19.54 33.97
C LEU A 19 14.53 20.62 33.72
N LEU A 20 14.56 21.29 32.55
CA LEU A 20 13.56 22.30 32.18
C LEU A 20 12.16 21.69 32.07
N ARG A 21 12.04 20.57 31.34
CA ARG A 21 10.79 19.82 31.20
C ARG A 21 10.20 19.41 32.54
N THR A 22 11.04 18.87 33.43
CA THR A 22 10.60 18.44 34.77
C THR A 22 10.15 19.62 35.62
N LYS A 23 10.89 20.74 35.60
CA LYS A 23 10.50 21.95 36.36
C LYS A 23 9.20 22.54 35.87
N TYR A 24 9.01 22.63 34.54
CA TYR A 24 7.79 23.13 33.92
C TYR A 24 6.57 22.31 34.36
N LYS A 25 6.61 20.98 34.16
CA LYS A 25 5.51 20.09 34.54
C LYS A 25 5.18 20.15 36.03
N ARG A 26 6.22 20.23 36.88
CA ARG A 26 6.03 20.37 38.32
C ARG A 26 5.32 21.67 38.69
N ARG A 27 5.79 22.80 38.15
CA ARG A 27 5.19 24.11 38.43
C ARG A 27 3.73 24.16 37.97
N MET A 28 3.43 23.75 36.74
CA MET A 28 2.05 23.70 36.22
C MET A 28 1.14 22.83 37.10
N SER A 29 1.62 21.66 37.54
CA SER A 29 0.85 20.78 38.43
C SER A 29 0.63 21.39 39.82
N GLU A 30 1.63 22.07 40.38
CA GLU A 30 1.55 22.71 41.70
C GLU A 30 0.56 23.88 41.67
N GLU A 31 0.58 24.71 40.62
CA GLU A 31 -0.34 25.84 40.45
C GLU A 31 -1.79 25.38 40.25
N ILE A 32 -2.00 24.36 39.42
CA ILE A 32 -3.34 23.74 39.26
C ILE A 32 -3.82 23.19 40.61
N GLN A 33 -2.95 22.55 41.39
CA GLN A 33 -3.33 21.96 42.68
C GLN A 33 -3.61 23.01 43.76
N ALA A 34 -2.85 24.10 43.81
CA ALA A 34 -2.95 25.11 44.85
C ALA A 34 -4.12 26.07 44.61
N THR A 35 -4.27 26.56 43.38
CA THR A 35 -5.25 27.60 43.03
C THR A 35 -6.50 27.06 42.35
N GLY A 36 -6.46 25.84 41.80
CA GLY A 36 -7.57 25.28 41.02
C GLY A 36 -7.85 26.03 39.72
N ILE A 37 -6.97 26.96 39.35
CA ILE A 37 -7.03 27.83 38.16
C ILE A 37 -5.71 27.64 37.41
N ASP A 38 -5.76 27.78 36.08
CA ASP A 38 -4.60 27.62 35.22
C ASP A 38 -3.55 28.71 35.44
N ALA A 39 -2.28 28.33 35.30
CA ALA A 39 -1.13 29.21 35.45
C ALA A 39 -1.06 30.25 34.33
N GLU A 40 -0.51 31.44 34.60
CA GLU A 40 -0.14 32.36 33.51
C GLU A 40 1.03 31.76 32.71
N VAL A 41 0.77 31.42 31.44
CA VAL A 41 1.76 30.85 30.53
C VAL A 41 2.52 31.97 29.83
N GLY A 42 3.86 31.97 29.95
CA GLY A 42 4.73 32.89 29.21
C GLY A 42 5.26 32.30 27.91
N GLU A 43 5.87 33.13 27.04
CA GLU A 43 6.45 32.69 25.76
C GLU A 43 7.44 31.52 25.90
N LEU A 44 8.25 31.51 26.97
CA LEU A 44 9.19 30.42 27.23
C LEU A 44 8.46 29.10 27.52
N ASP A 45 7.33 29.18 28.21
CA ASP A 45 6.53 28.04 28.60
C ASP A 45 5.80 27.44 27.40
N GLU A 46 5.28 28.29 26.52
CA GLU A 46 4.75 27.88 25.22
C GLU A 46 5.80 27.09 24.43
N ILE A 47 7.04 27.61 24.32
CA ILE A 47 8.13 26.92 23.62
C ILE A 47 8.45 25.56 24.26
N ILE A 48 8.44 25.48 25.60
CA ILE A 48 8.68 24.21 26.31
C ILE A 48 7.57 23.21 26.02
N GLU A 49 6.32 23.63 26.07
CA GLU A 49 5.16 22.79 25.75
C GLU A 49 5.21 22.29 24.30
N ASP A 50 5.55 23.16 23.36
CA ASP A 50 5.72 22.85 21.95
C ASP A 50 6.80 21.78 21.71
N LEU A 51 7.93 21.90 22.42
CA LEU A 51 9.02 20.94 22.36
C LEU A 51 8.64 19.59 22.99
N ILE A 52 7.88 19.61 24.09
CA ILE A 52 7.33 18.39 24.71
C ILE A 52 6.40 17.68 23.72
N GLY A 53 5.49 18.41 23.07
CA GLY A 53 4.58 17.84 22.07
C GLY A 53 5.31 17.21 20.90
N LYS A 54 6.38 17.85 20.40
CA LYS A 54 7.24 17.29 19.34
C LYS A 54 7.97 16.02 19.80
N GLU A 55 8.45 15.98 21.04
CA GLU A 55 9.12 14.80 21.62
C GLU A 55 8.15 13.62 21.76
N ASP A 56 6.97 13.85 22.33
CA ASP A 56 5.97 12.81 22.57
C ASP A 56 5.42 12.26 21.23
N ALA A 57 5.17 13.12 20.23
CA ALA A 57 4.78 12.68 18.89
C ALA A 57 5.87 11.84 18.20
N ALA A 58 7.15 12.15 18.42
CA ALA A 58 8.25 11.36 17.89
C ALA A 58 8.36 9.98 18.57
N ILE A 59 8.09 9.92 19.88
CA ILE A 59 8.04 8.66 20.65
C ILE A 59 6.89 7.78 20.15
N ASP A 60 5.70 8.34 19.95
CA ASP A 60 4.53 7.57 19.52
C ASP A 60 4.68 7.02 18.10
N ARG A 61 5.27 7.80 17.19
CA ARG A 61 5.64 7.29 15.84
C ARG A 61 6.58 6.09 15.93
N LYS A 62 7.58 6.13 16.82
CA LYS A 62 8.50 5.00 17.03
C LYS A 62 7.80 3.78 17.60
N LYS A 63 6.97 3.95 18.64
CA LYS A 63 6.20 2.85 19.22
C LYS A 63 5.27 2.20 18.20
N LYS A 64 4.60 3.00 17.36
CA LYS A 64 3.75 2.47 16.29
C LYS A 64 4.56 1.66 15.28
N ALA A 65 5.69 2.18 14.83
CA ALA A 65 6.56 1.45 13.91
C ALA A 65 7.09 0.13 14.50
N GLU A 66 7.42 0.11 15.80
CA GLU A 66 7.83 -1.10 16.51
C GLU A 66 6.68 -2.11 16.64
N ALA A 67 5.47 -1.64 16.97
CA ALA A 67 4.28 -2.48 17.04
C ALA A 67 3.95 -3.10 15.67
N ASP A 68 4.02 -2.32 14.60
CA ASP A 68 3.80 -2.80 13.23
C ASP A 68 4.86 -3.86 12.84
N LYS A 69 6.14 -3.63 13.19
CA LYS A 69 7.21 -4.61 12.98
C LYS A 69 6.94 -5.92 13.73
N LYS A 70 6.54 -5.83 15.00
CA LYS A 70 6.22 -7.00 15.82
C LYS A 70 5.02 -7.76 15.25
N ALA A 71 3.97 -7.08 14.84
CA ALA A 71 2.80 -7.69 14.21
C ALA A 71 3.18 -8.43 12.91
N ALA A 72 4.04 -7.84 12.09
CA ALA A 72 4.54 -8.49 10.88
C ALA A 72 5.36 -9.76 11.19
N GLU A 73 6.24 -9.70 12.20
CA GLU A 73 7.02 -10.86 12.67
C GLU A 73 6.12 -11.97 13.21
N GLU A 74 5.08 -11.64 13.99
CA GLU A 74 4.10 -12.61 14.50
C GLU A 74 3.34 -13.31 13.38
N ILE A 75 2.92 -12.58 12.33
CA ILE A 75 2.28 -13.15 11.14
C ILE A 75 3.26 -14.10 10.41
N TRP A 76 4.52 -13.69 10.26
CA TRP A 76 5.54 -14.50 9.60
C TRP A 76 5.83 -15.80 10.36
N ILE A 77 5.99 -15.74 11.69
CA ILE A 77 6.16 -16.91 12.55
C ILE A 77 4.96 -17.84 12.42
N LYS A 78 3.73 -17.31 12.52
CA LYS A 78 2.51 -18.11 12.42
C LYS A 78 2.36 -18.79 11.05
N ALA A 79 2.78 -18.13 9.97
CA ALA A 79 2.80 -18.71 8.63
C ALA A 79 3.83 -19.84 8.52
N MET A 80 5.04 -19.66 9.06
CA MET A 80 6.07 -20.70 9.11
C MET A 80 5.64 -21.91 9.96
N GLU A 81 4.99 -21.68 11.11
CA GLU A 81 4.44 -22.75 11.93
C GLU A 81 3.33 -23.54 11.21
N TRP A 82 2.45 -22.85 10.49
CA TRP A 82 1.41 -23.50 9.69
C TRP A 82 2.01 -24.35 8.57
N PHE A 83 3.01 -23.82 7.85
CA PHE A 83 3.75 -24.56 6.83
C PHE A 83 4.45 -25.80 7.42
N GLY A 84 5.08 -25.66 8.60
CA GLY A 84 5.69 -26.77 9.32
C GLY A 84 4.69 -27.85 9.75
N LYS A 85 3.49 -27.45 10.21
CA LYS A 85 2.41 -28.39 10.60
C LYS A 85 1.85 -29.18 9.41
N THR A 86 1.69 -28.56 8.24
CA THR A 86 1.25 -29.29 7.03
C THR A 86 2.34 -30.20 6.49
N SER A 87 3.62 -29.85 6.66
CA SER A 87 4.75 -30.72 6.29
C SER A 87 4.87 -31.94 7.21
N LYS A 88 4.70 -31.78 8.54
CA LYS A 88 4.77 -32.89 9.50
C LYS A 88 3.65 -33.93 9.34
N ARG A 89 2.49 -33.53 8.81
CA ARG A 89 1.40 -34.47 8.47
C ARG A 89 1.72 -35.41 7.31
N GLY A 90 2.84 -35.22 6.61
CA GLY A 90 3.30 -36.10 5.53
C GLY A 90 4.50 -36.98 5.87
N GLY A 91 5.08 -36.88 7.08
CA GLY A 91 6.46 -37.34 7.31
C GLY A 91 6.76 -38.19 8.55
N GLU A 92 5.79 -38.55 9.38
CA GLU A 92 6.07 -39.39 10.56
C GLU A 92 4.95 -40.41 10.77
N ASP A 93 5.08 -41.54 10.08
CA ASP A 93 4.69 -42.86 10.57
C ASP A 93 5.59 -43.87 9.86
N GLY A 94 6.80 -44.00 10.40
CA GLY A 94 7.58 -45.22 10.26
C GLY A 94 7.15 -46.17 11.37
N GLU A 95 6.01 -46.83 11.20
CA GLU A 95 5.79 -48.14 11.81
C GLU A 95 5.34 -49.11 10.73
N GLU A 96 6.05 -50.23 10.71
CA GLU A 96 5.87 -51.37 9.82
C GLU A 96 4.40 -51.81 9.81
N GLY A 97 3.82 -51.93 8.61
CA GLY A 97 2.58 -52.69 8.43
C GLY A 97 1.26 -51.93 8.61
N ALA A 98 1.01 -50.88 7.81
CA ALA A 98 -0.37 -50.53 7.47
C ALA A 98 -0.46 -50.10 6.00
N LYS A 99 -1.10 -50.95 5.17
CA LYS A 99 -1.43 -50.65 3.78
C LYS A 99 -1.96 -49.21 3.69
N LYS A 100 -1.24 -48.32 3.02
CA LYS A 100 -1.67 -46.94 2.76
C LYS A 100 -3.11 -46.99 2.27
N LYS A 101 -4.09 -46.65 3.12
CA LYS A 101 -5.46 -46.40 2.69
C LYS A 101 -5.36 -45.18 1.80
N LYS A 102 -5.26 -45.43 0.48
CA LYS A 102 -5.34 -44.40 -0.55
C LYS A 102 -6.65 -43.68 -0.27
N ARG A 103 -6.58 -42.49 0.33
CA ARG A 103 -7.77 -41.70 0.68
C ARG A 103 -8.51 -41.48 -0.63
N ARG A 104 -9.64 -42.16 -0.77
CA ARG A 104 -10.49 -42.11 -1.94
C ARG A 104 -11.27 -40.80 -1.88
N SER A 105 -10.63 -39.66 -2.13
CA SER A 105 -11.29 -38.35 -2.11
C SER A 105 -10.35 -37.25 -2.61
N GLY A 106 -10.76 -36.53 -3.66
CA GLY A 106 -10.08 -35.34 -4.17
C GLY A 106 -9.98 -35.24 -5.71
N SER A 107 -10.00 -36.37 -6.44
CA SER A 107 -9.82 -36.36 -7.91
C SER A 107 -10.85 -35.48 -8.60
N ASP A 108 -12.14 -35.69 -8.27
CA ASP A 108 -13.27 -35.00 -8.89
C ASP A 108 -13.25 -33.48 -8.64
N ALA A 109 -12.98 -33.06 -7.39
CA ALA A 109 -12.86 -31.64 -7.06
C ALA A 109 -11.64 -30.98 -7.74
N VAL A 110 -10.52 -31.70 -7.87
CA VAL A 110 -9.31 -31.20 -8.55
C VAL A 110 -9.52 -31.17 -10.07
N GLU A 111 -10.24 -32.14 -10.64
CA GLU A 111 -10.64 -32.18 -12.04
C GLU A 111 -11.59 -31.03 -12.37
N PHE A 112 -12.59 -30.78 -11.53
CA PHE A 112 -13.48 -29.62 -11.66
C PHE A 112 -12.71 -28.29 -11.65
N LEU A 113 -11.76 -28.11 -10.73
CA LEU A 113 -10.92 -26.91 -10.70
C LEU A 113 -10.05 -26.77 -11.95
N ARG A 114 -9.53 -27.89 -12.47
CA ARG A 114 -8.75 -27.90 -13.72
C ARG A 114 -9.61 -27.58 -14.94
N GLU A 115 -10.80 -28.14 -15.06
CA GLU A 115 -11.74 -27.81 -16.13
C GLU A 115 -12.19 -26.36 -16.06
N LYS A 116 -12.55 -25.86 -14.87
CA LYS A 116 -12.91 -24.46 -14.66
C LYS A 116 -11.80 -23.51 -15.12
N ALA A 117 -10.55 -23.79 -14.75
CA ALA A 117 -9.41 -22.99 -15.16
C ALA A 117 -9.20 -23.00 -16.69
N LYS A 118 -9.39 -24.16 -17.35
CA LYS A 118 -9.31 -24.25 -18.82
C LYS A 118 -10.43 -23.46 -19.50
N LEU A 119 -11.65 -23.55 -18.98
CA LEU A 119 -12.82 -22.89 -19.55
C LEU A 119 -12.76 -21.37 -19.36
N GLU A 120 -12.29 -20.90 -18.20
CA GLU A 120 -12.02 -19.47 -17.97
C GLU A 120 -10.92 -18.94 -18.90
N HIS A 121 -9.87 -19.74 -19.15
CA HIS A 121 -8.82 -19.37 -20.08
C HIS A 121 -9.34 -19.26 -21.52
N SER A 122 -10.06 -20.27 -22.00
CA SER A 122 -10.61 -20.27 -23.37
C SER A 122 -11.60 -19.13 -23.57
N LEU A 123 -12.46 -18.86 -22.58
CA LEU A 123 -13.40 -17.74 -22.63
C LEU A 123 -12.68 -16.40 -22.74
N ARG A 124 -11.60 -16.22 -21.97
CA ARG A 124 -10.77 -15.00 -22.03
C ARG A 124 -10.08 -14.84 -23.39
N GLU A 125 -9.64 -15.93 -24.00
CA GLU A 125 -9.04 -15.91 -25.35
C GLU A 125 -10.07 -15.54 -26.42
N GLU A 126 -11.27 -16.13 -26.36
CA GLU A 126 -12.39 -15.82 -27.26
C GLU A 126 -12.85 -14.36 -27.13
N GLU A 127 -12.97 -13.84 -25.90
CA GLU A 127 -13.33 -12.44 -25.65
C GLU A 127 -12.29 -11.49 -26.25
N LEU A 128 -11.00 -11.80 -26.09
CA LEU A 128 -9.92 -11.00 -26.65
C LEU A 128 -9.90 -11.06 -28.18
N GLN A 129 -10.22 -12.20 -28.77
CA GLN A 129 -10.32 -12.36 -30.21
C GLN A 129 -11.51 -11.58 -30.78
N LEU A 130 -12.69 -11.70 -30.16
CA LEU A 130 -13.88 -10.96 -30.56
C LEU A 130 -13.63 -9.44 -30.49
N ARG A 131 -12.93 -8.98 -29.46
CA ARG A 131 -12.56 -7.56 -29.32
C ARG A 131 -11.64 -7.10 -30.45
N LYS A 132 -10.67 -7.93 -30.86
CA LYS A 132 -9.79 -7.62 -32.02
C LYS A 132 -10.58 -7.57 -33.32
N ASP A 133 -11.52 -8.50 -33.52
CA ASP A 133 -12.36 -8.56 -34.72
C ASP A 133 -13.32 -7.36 -34.80
N GLN A 134 -13.89 -6.94 -33.67
CA GLN A 134 -14.69 -5.71 -33.61
C GLN A 134 -13.84 -4.46 -33.96
N GLN A 135 -12.61 -4.39 -33.43
CA GLN A 135 -11.70 -3.30 -33.77
C GLN A 135 -11.33 -3.30 -35.25
N SER A 136 -11.03 -4.47 -35.84
CA SER A 136 -10.68 -4.59 -37.25
C SER A 136 -11.85 -4.24 -38.17
N GLN A 137 -13.06 -4.69 -37.86
CA GLN A 137 -14.28 -4.31 -38.58
C GLN A 137 -14.53 -2.81 -38.51
N THR A 138 -14.36 -2.20 -37.33
CA THR A 138 -14.53 -0.75 -37.16
C THR A 138 -13.54 0.03 -38.02
N LEU A 139 -12.27 -0.40 -38.03
CA LEU A 139 -11.24 0.21 -38.88
C LEU A 139 -11.53 0.05 -40.37
N LEU A 140 -12.06 -1.11 -40.79
CA LEU A 140 -12.44 -1.36 -42.18
C LEU A 140 -13.59 -0.44 -42.63
N ILE A 141 -14.63 -0.28 -41.79
CA ILE A 141 -15.76 0.62 -42.07
C ILE A 141 -15.27 2.07 -42.17
N LEU A 142 -14.37 2.49 -41.27
CA LEU A 142 -13.78 3.83 -41.31
C LEU A 142 -12.98 4.05 -42.60
N GLN A 143 -12.19 3.06 -43.02
CA GLN A 143 -11.43 3.13 -44.27
C GLN A 143 -12.36 3.24 -45.49
N GLN A 144 -13.43 2.45 -45.54
CA GLN A 144 -14.42 2.52 -46.62
C GLN A 144 -15.11 3.89 -46.66
N GLN A 145 -15.48 4.44 -45.50
CA GLN A 145 -16.06 5.78 -45.41
C GLN A 145 -15.09 6.86 -45.92
N GLN A 146 -13.81 6.77 -45.58
CA GLN A 146 -12.78 7.69 -46.08
C GLN A 146 -12.63 7.60 -47.61
N GLN A 147 -12.62 6.39 -48.17
CA GLN A 147 -12.55 6.20 -49.64
C GLN A 147 -13.79 6.77 -50.34
N MET A 148 -14.98 6.55 -49.79
CA MET A 148 -16.23 7.11 -50.33
C MET A 148 -16.21 8.65 -50.31
N ASN A 149 -15.74 9.24 -49.21
CA ASN A 149 -15.60 10.69 -49.10
C ASN A 149 -14.59 11.25 -50.12
N GLN A 150 -13.45 10.58 -50.31
CA GLN A 150 -12.46 10.95 -51.33
C GLN A 150 -13.00 10.85 -52.75
N ALA A 151 -13.76 9.78 -53.06
CA ALA A 151 -14.39 9.61 -54.36
C ALA A 151 -15.43 10.70 -54.66
N LEU A 152 -16.23 11.08 -53.65
CA LEU A 152 -17.19 12.18 -53.77
C LEU A 152 -16.49 13.52 -54.03
N LEU A 153 -15.43 13.82 -53.29
CA LEU A 153 -14.63 15.04 -53.50
C LEU A 153 -14.01 15.07 -54.91
N THR A 154 -13.46 13.95 -55.38
CA THR A 154 -12.88 13.84 -56.73
C THR A 154 -13.94 14.05 -57.83
N LEU A 155 -15.17 13.55 -57.62
CA LEU A 155 -16.27 13.77 -58.55
C LEU A 155 -16.70 15.24 -58.56
N MET A 156 -16.82 15.88 -57.39
CA MET A 156 -17.11 17.32 -57.29
C MET A 156 -16.04 18.16 -57.99
N GLU A 157 -14.75 17.84 -57.80
CA GLU A 157 -13.64 18.53 -58.46
C GLU A 157 -13.71 18.42 -60.00
N LYS A 158 -14.11 17.25 -60.53
CA LYS A 158 -14.31 17.07 -61.98
C LYS A 158 -15.53 17.77 -62.55
N MET A 159 -16.56 17.98 -61.72
CA MET A 159 -17.79 18.70 -62.09
C MET A 159 -17.64 20.23 -61.97
N LEU A 160 -16.61 20.71 -61.28
CA LEU A 160 -16.25 22.12 -61.29
C LEU A 160 -15.62 22.46 -62.66
N PRO A 161 -16.15 23.47 -63.38
CA PRO A 161 -15.58 23.85 -64.66
C PRO A 161 -14.13 24.31 -64.46
N LYS A 162 -13.20 23.70 -65.21
CA LYS A 162 -11.83 24.23 -65.30
C LYS A 162 -11.92 25.61 -65.94
N GLU A 163 -11.74 26.66 -65.14
CA GLU A 163 -11.46 28.01 -65.63
C GLU A 163 -10.33 27.90 -66.67
N ARG A 164 -10.70 28.12 -67.93
CA ARG A 164 -9.76 28.19 -69.06
C ARG A 164 -8.96 29.47 -68.88
N ASN A 165 -7.68 29.34 -68.53
CA ASN A 165 -6.67 30.35 -68.84
C ASN A 165 -5.98 29.95 -70.15
#